data_AF-A0AA90A6N5-F1
#
_entry.id   AF-A0AA90A6N5-F1
#
_cell.length_a   1.000
_cell.length_b   1.000
_cell.length_c   1.000
_cell.angle_alpha   90.00
_cell.angle_beta   90.00
_cell.angle_gamma   90.00
#
_symmetry.space_group_name_H-M   'P 1'
#
loop_
_entity.id
_entity.type
_entity.pdbx_description
1 polymer ?
#
loop_
_entity_poly.entity_id
_entity_poly.type
_entity_poly.pdbx_seq_one_letter_code
_entity_poly.pdbx_strand_id
1 'polypeptide(L)'
;MYVFELIKPGSNLKFENRELEWTFNNLLSHLETAFYDANVALNLFEQERTKNNSKFDNISQTWQADVQKRQALEMLVRKEFGYQPYEYSEQVFSEVELRLKREKWNNGEYPLAHQHRLIFLHAKSFLYALDAIDKFLKVISKENGAPENIKKLHEQLSKDFPDLRKVRNSAQHMEDRVRGLGAEKEPKPIKLKPVNNIHVVAPQGALMLNNLFGTKFGCTMADGYYGEVDISTESLAKLQNLIQKVFNSFSWEGPKQHLPR
;
A
#
# COMPACT_ATOMS: atom_id res chain seq x y z
N MET A 1 4.79 -15.77 2.33
CA MET A 1 5.19 -14.67 3.22
C MET A 1 6.67 -14.44 3.01
N TYR A 2 7.07 -13.21 2.72
CA TYR A 2 8.46 -12.81 2.53
C TYR A 2 8.99 -12.18 3.81
N VAL A 3 10.13 -12.64 4.28
CA VAL A 3 10.83 -12.05 5.42
C VAL A 3 12.13 -11.47 4.92
N PHE A 4 12.24 -10.14 4.92
CA PHE A 4 13.45 -9.43 4.53
C PHE A 4 14.24 -9.10 5.79
N GLU A 5 15.44 -9.68 5.88
CA GLU A 5 16.27 -9.61 7.07
C GLU A 5 17.17 -8.37 7.08
N LEU A 6 17.49 -7.87 8.27
CA LEU A 6 18.52 -6.86 8.48
C LEU A 6 19.49 -7.36 9.55
N ILE A 7 20.71 -6.83 9.53
CA ILE A 7 21.71 -7.10 10.55
C ILE A 7 22.15 -5.77 11.14
N LYS A 8 21.95 -5.59 12.45
CA LYS A 8 22.61 -4.52 13.18
C LYS A 8 24.02 -4.98 13.55
N PRO A 9 25.08 -4.25 13.17
CA PRO A 9 26.46 -4.65 13.45
C PRO A 9 26.80 -4.74 14.94
N GLY A 10 26.03 -4.08 15.82
CA GLY A 10 26.13 -4.21 17.27
C GLY A 10 24.83 -3.81 17.96
N SER A 11 24.83 -3.82 19.28
CA SER A 11 23.65 -3.51 20.10
C SER A 11 23.53 -2.04 20.46
N ASN A 12 24.67 -1.34 20.55
CA ASN A 12 24.72 0.09 20.84
C ASN A 12 25.56 0.82 19.79
N LEU A 13 25.23 2.07 19.52
CA LEU A 13 26.05 2.96 18.69
C LEU A 13 27.22 3.48 19.52
N LYS A 14 28.40 3.54 18.89
CA LYS A 14 29.60 4.09 19.54
C LYS A 14 29.73 5.57 19.23
N PHE A 15 29.35 6.42 20.19
CA PHE A 15 29.55 7.88 20.15
C PHE A 15 30.16 8.37 21.45
N GLU A 16 31.00 9.42 21.38
CA GLU A 16 31.52 10.09 22.57
C GLU A 16 30.47 11.00 23.23
N ASN A 17 29.60 11.60 22.40
CA ASN A 17 28.49 12.43 22.86
C ASN A 17 27.21 11.59 23.00
N ARG A 18 26.72 11.47 24.24
CA ARG A 18 25.52 10.71 24.60
C ARG A 18 24.23 11.25 23.97
N GLU A 19 24.12 12.56 23.74
CA GLU A 19 22.94 13.16 23.09
C GLU A 19 22.88 12.77 21.61
N LEU A 20 24.04 12.75 20.93
CA LEU A 20 24.13 12.29 19.54
C LEU A 20 23.82 10.80 19.45
N GLU A 21 24.36 9.99 20.37
CA GLU A 21 24.07 8.56 20.46
C GLU A 21 22.56 8.30 20.55
N TRP A 22 21.88 8.98 21.48
CA TRP A 22 20.44 8.84 21.67
C TRP A 22 19.64 9.27 20.43
N THR A 23 20.04 10.39 19.82
CA THR A 23 19.41 10.92 18.61
C THR A 23 19.49 9.93 17.45
N PHE A 24 20.68 9.40 17.15
CA PHE A 24 20.85 8.42 16.08
C PHE A 24 20.19 7.09 16.38
N ASN A 25 20.21 6.61 17.64
CA ASN A 25 19.48 5.40 18.03
C ASN A 25 17.97 5.53 17.74
N ASN A 26 17.37 6.67 18.08
CA ASN A 26 15.94 6.92 17.80
C ASN A 26 15.65 6.98 16.29
N LEU A 27 16.47 7.73 15.53
CA LEU A 27 16.28 7.86 14.09
C LEU A 27 16.42 6.51 13.37
N LEU A 28 17.41 5.70 13.76
CA LEU A 28 17.62 4.36 13.21
C LEU A 28 16.51 3.39 13.62
N SER A 29 15.98 3.48 14.84
CA SER A 29 14.83 2.69 15.27
C SER A 29 13.56 3.01 14.47
N HIS A 30 13.34 4.29 14.16
CA HIS A 30 12.20 4.68 13.31
C HIS A 30 12.38 4.27 11.85
N LEU A 31 13.61 4.35 11.33
CA LEU A 31 13.94 3.84 10.00
C LEU A 31 13.68 2.32 9.90
N GLU A 32 14.07 1.56 10.92
CA GLU A 32 13.80 0.13 11.04
C GLU A 32 12.29 -0.17 11.09
N THR A 33 11.54 0.57 11.91
CA THR A 33 10.09 0.41 12.02
C THR A 33 9.41 0.65 10.66
N ALA A 34 9.80 1.72 9.95
CA ALA A 34 9.27 2.02 8.62
C ALA A 34 9.61 0.92 7.60
N PHE A 35 10.78 0.28 7.71
CA PHE A 35 11.12 -0.88 6.88
C PHE A 35 10.22 -2.09 7.15
N TYR A 36 9.89 -2.35 8.42
CA TYR A 36 8.94 -3.41 8.77
C TYR A 36 7.53 -3.12 8.29
N ASP A 37 7.08 -1.87 8.41
CA ASP A 37 5.79 -1.45 7.85
C ASP A 37 5.74 -1.71 6.34
N ALA A 38 6.83 -1.44 5.61
CA ALA A 38 6.93 -1.77 4.19
C ALA A 38 6.88 -3.28 3.95
N ASN A 39 7.60 -4.10 4.72
CA ASN A 39 7.59 -5.55 4.56
C ASN A 39 6.21 -6.16 4.86
N VAL A 40 5.55 -5.73 5.94
CA VAL A 40 4.20 -6.16 6.30
C VAL A 40 3.20 -5.73 5.23
N ALA A 41 3.26 -4.47 4.78
CA ALA A 41 2.38 -3.96 3.73
C ALA A 41 2.53 -4.73 2.41
N LEU A 42 3.76 -5.08 2.00
CA LEU A 42 4.01 -5.90 0.81
C LEU A 42 3.36 -7.30 0.96
N ASN A 43 3.55 -7.95 2.11
CA ASN A 43 2.98 -9.27 2.35
C ASN A 43 1.44 -9.25 2.28
N LEU A 44 0.81 -8.24 2.90
CA LEU A 44 -0.65 -8.09 2.84
C LEU A 44 -1.14 -7.74 1.43
N PHE A 45 -0.40 -6.92 0.69
CA PHE A 45 -0.68 -6.61 -0.70
C PHE A 45 -0.67 -7.86 -1.59
N GLU A 46 0.38 -8.69 -1.47
CA GLU A 46 0.50 -9.93 -2.24
C GLU A 46 -0.57 -10.95 -1.86
N GLN A 47 -0.93 -11.05 -0.57
CA GLN A 47 -2.05 -11.90 -0.14
C GLN A 47 -3.36 -11.49 -0.81
N GLU A 48 -3.70 -10.20 -0.83
CA GLU A 48 -4.93 -9.72 -1.48
C GLU A 48 -4.87 -9.91 -3.00
N ARG A 49 -3.71 -9.72 -3.61
CA ARG A 49 -3.49 -9.97 -5.04
C ARG A 49 -3.70 -11.44 -5.40
N THR A 50 -3.14 -12.38 -4.64
CA THR A 50 -3.36 -13.82 -4.86
C THR A 50 -4.83 -14.20 -4.64
N LYS A 51 -5.46 -13.71 -3.57
CA LYS A 51 -6.89 -13.97 -3.30
C LYS A 51 -7.78 -13.49 -4.44
N ASN A 52 -7.50 -12.32 -5.00
CA ASN A 52 -8.27 -11.78 -6.12
C ASN A 52 -8.14 -12.68 -7.35
N ASN A 53 -6.93 -13.16 -7.68
CA ASN A 53 -6.73 -14.10 -8.78
C ASN A 53 -7.49 -15.41 -8.54
N SER A 54 -7.36 -16.03 -7.37
CA SER A 54 -8.04 -17.30 -7.05
C SER A 54 -9.57 -17.19 -7.03
N LYS A 55 -10.12 -16.00 -6.77
CA LYS A 55 -11.57 -15.78 -6.89
C LYS A 55 -12.04 -15.88 -8.33
N PHE A 56 -11.28 -15.36 -9.29
CA PHE A 56 -11.63 -15.48 -10.71
C PHE A 56 -11.69 -16.94 -11.15
N ASP A 57 -10.80 -17.78 -10.64
CA ASP A 57 -10.77 -19.21 -10.96
C ASP A 57 -11.99 -19.97 -10.40
N ASN A 58 -12.54 -19.53 -9.25
CA ASN A 58 -13.61 -20.21 -8.52
C ASN A 58 -15.02 -19.59 -8.71
N ILE A 59 -15.20 -18.71 -9.71
CA ILE A 59 -16.49 -18.00 -9.95
C ILE A 59 -17.65 -19.00 -10.14
N SER A 60 -17.44 -20.08 -10.88
CA SER A 60 -18.51 -21.03 -11.19
C SER A 60 -19.03 -21.75 -9.94
N GLN A 61 -18.13 -22.22 -9.07
CA GLN A 61 -18.48 -22.93 -7.84
C GLN A 61 -19.18 -22.01 -6.83
N THR A 62 -18.66 -20.80 -6.67
CA THR A 62 -19.27 -19.79 -5.77
C THR A 62 -20.66 -19.38 -6.25
N TRP A 63 -20.86 -19.24 -7.56
CA TRP A 63 -22.18 -18.96 -8.13
C TRP A 63 -23.19 -20.08 -7.84
N GLN A 64 -22.80 -21.34 -8.01
CA GLN A 64 -23.67 -22.48 -7.72
C GLN A 64 -24.08 -22.54 -6.25
N ALA A 65 -23.13 -22.34 -5.33
CA ALA A 65 -23.41 -22.30 -3.90
C ALA A 65 -24.37 -21.15 -3.55
N ASP A 66 -24.17 -19.97 -4.14
CA ASP A 66 -25.06 -18.82 -3.94
C ASP A 66 -26.48 -19.08 -4.43
N VAL A 67 -26.65 -19.74 -5.59
CA VAL A 67 -27.98 -20.09 -6.12
C VAL A 67 -28.73 -21.02 -5.17
N GLN A 68 -28.07 -22.07 -4.68
CA GLN A 68 -28.69 -23.01 -3.72
C GLN A 68 -29.08 -22.31 -2.42
N LYS A 69 -28.20 -21.42 -1.93
CA LYS A 69 -28.45 -20.67 -0.70
C LYS A 69 -29.61 -19.68 -0.84
N ARG A 70 -29.69 -18.98 -1.98
CA ARG A 70 -30.82 -18.08 -2.30
C ARG A 70 -32.15 -18.83 -2.27
N GLN A 71 -32.22 -20.00 -2.89
CA GLN A 71 -33.44 -20.81 -2.91
C GLN A 71 -33.88 -21.20 -1.48
N ALA A 72 -32.94 -21.61 -0.63
CA ALA A 72 -33.24 -21.95 0.76
C ALA A 72 -33.75 -20.73 1.56
N LEU A 73 -33.10 -19.57 1.41
CA LEU A 73 -33.51 -18.32 2.06
C LEU A 73 -34.86 -17.82 1.56
N GLU A 74 -35.14 -17.93 0.27
CA GLU A 74 -36.41 -17.49 -0.32
C GLU A 74 -37.60 -18.27 0.26
N MET A 75 -37.48 -19.59 0.40
CA MET A 75 -38.54 -20.40 1.02
C MET A 75 -38.83 -19.95 2.46
N LEU A 76 -37.79 -19.62 3.24
CA LEU A 76 -37.93 -19.15 4.62
C LEU A 76 -38.59 -17.77 4.68
N VAL A 77 -38.09 -16.80 3.90
CA VAL A 77 -38.60 -15.42 3.89
C VAL A 77 -40.06 -15.38 3.43
N ARG A 78 -40.42 -16.15 2.41
CA ARG A 78 -41.83 -16.23 1.94
C ARG A 78 -42.76 -16.72 3.03
N LYS A 79 -42.35 -17.77 3.74
CA LYS A 79 -43.13 -18.32 4.86
C LYS A 79 -43.28 -17.30 6.00
N GLU A 80 -42.22 -16.58 6.33
CA GLU A 80 -42.23 -15.56 7.38
C GLU A 80 -43.14 -14.36 7.02
N PHE A 81 -43.14 -13.95 5.75
CA PHE A 81 -43.93 -12.81 5.27
C PHE A 81 -45.35 -13.18 4.82
N GLY A 82 -45.70 -14.47 4.82
CA GLY A 82 -47.03 -14.95 4.42
C GLY A 82 -47.31 -14.92 2.92
N TYR A 83 -46.27 -14.90 2.08
CA TYR A 83 -46.40 -14.94 0.62
C TYR A 83 -46.65 -16.35 0.12
N GLN A 84 -47.46 -16.48 -0.94
CA GLN A 84 -47.66 -17.78 -1.59
C GLN A 84 -46.39 -18.24 -2.33
N PRO A 85 -46.23 -19.56 -2.55
CA PRO A 85 -45.24 -20.06 -3.49
C PRO A 85 -45.47 -19.42 -4.86
N TYR A 86 -44.38 -18.94 -5.50
CA TYR A 86 -44.38 -18.33 -6.85
C TYR A 86 -44.98 -16.93 -6.99
N GLU A 87 -45.48 -16.30 -5.91
CA GLU A 87 -45.89 -14.90 -5.94
C GLU A 87 -44.67 -13.99 -6.10
N TYR A 88 -44.64 -13.12 -7.11
CA TYR A 88 -43.53 -12.17 -7.22
C TYR A 88 -43.65 -11.09 -6.14
N SER A 89 -42.59 -10.92 -5.34
CA SER A 89 -42.50 -9.87 -4.34
C SER A 89 -41.08 -9.31 -4.30
N GLU A 90 -40.95 -8.01 -4.61
CA GLU A 90 -39.68 -7.28 -4.50
C GLU A 90 -39.17 -7.27 -3.05
N GLN A 91 -40.09 -7.26 -2.07
CA GLN A 91 -39.75 -7.30 -0.65
C GLN A 91 -39.08 -8.63 -0.27
N VAL A 92 -39.61 -9.75 -0.77
CA VAL A 92 -38.99 -11.07 -0.56
C VAL A 92 -37.60 -11.10 -1.20
N PHE A 93 -37.47 -10.64 -2.44
CA PHE A 93 -36.18 -10.61 -3.14
C PHE A 93 -35.13 -9.77 -2.38
N SER A 94 -35.50 -8.55 -1.97
CA SER A 94 -34.62 -7.65 -1.23
C SER A 94 -34.18 -8.24 0.11
N GLU A 95 -35.10 -8.87 0.85
CA GLU A 95 -34.79 -9.47 2.15
C GLU A 95 -33.88 -10.71 2.00
N VAL A 96 -34.11 -11.55 0.99
CA VAL A 96 -33.24 -12.69 0.67
C VAL A 96 -31.81 -12.24 0.37
N GLU A 97 -31.66 -11.21 -0.49
CA GLU A 97 -30.33 -10.66 -0.82
C GLU A 97 -29.65 -10.05 0.42
N LEU A 98 -30.40 -9.40 1.32
CA LEU A 98 -29.87 -8.85 2.56
C LEU A 98 -29.37 -9.95 3.51
N ARG A 99 -30.16 -11.02 3.71
CA ARG A 99 -29.77 -12.16 4.56
C ARG A 99 -28.58 -12.90 4.02
N LEU A 100 -28.55 -13.17 2.71
CA LEU A 100 -27.43 -13.82 2.05
C LEU A 100 -26.13 -13.02 2.25
N LYS A 101 -26.18 -11.70 2.03
CA LYS A 101 -25.02 -10.80 2.24
C LYS A 101 -24.56 -10.81 3.69
N ARG A 102 -25.48 -10.68 4.65
CA ARG A 102 -25.15 -10.70 6.09
C ARG A 102 -24.55 -12.02 6.53
N GLU A 103 -25.06 -13.14 6.04
CA GLU A 103 -24.52 -14.44 6.35
C GLU A 103 -23.08 -14.58 5.83
N LYS A 104 -22.82 -14.16 4.59
CA LYS A 104 -21.46 -14.10 4.04
C LYS A 104 -20.53 -13.25 4.91
N TRP A 105 -21.00 -12.07 5.32
CA TRP A 105 -20.21 -11.18 6.18
C TRP A 105 -19.92 -11.79 7.56
N ASN A 106 -20.90 -12.45 8.17
CA ASN A 106 -20.72 -13.16 9.44
C ASN A 106 -19.75 -14.33 9.33
N ASN A 107 -19.64 -14.93 8.15
CA ASN A 107 -18.68 -15.99 7.84
C ASN A 107 -17.28 -15.45 7.43
N GLY A 108 -17.06 -14.14 7.54
CA GLY A 108 -15.76 -13.50 7.27
C GLY A 108 -15.53 -13.09 5.82
N GLU A 109 -16.53 -13.21 4.94
CA GLU A 109 -16.43 -12.68 3.58
C GLU A 109 -16.65 -11.16 3.58
N TYR A 110 -15.68 -10.39 3.10
CA TYR A 110 -15.87 -8.95 2.96
C TYR A 110 -16.84 -8.61 1.83
N PRO A 111 -17.62 -7.51 1.93
CA PRO A 111 -18.33 -6.94 0.79
C PRO A 111 -17.39 -6.70 -0.39
N LEU A 112 -17.85 -6.92 -1.63
CA LEU A 112 -17.03 -6.72 -2.84
C LEU A 112 -16.40 -5.31 -2.89
N ALA A 113 -17.18 -4.29 -2.50
CA ALA A 113 -16.71 -2.93 -2.40
C ALA A 113 -15.54 -2.76 -1.42
N HIS A 114 -15.49 -3.53 -0.32
CA HIS A 114 -14.37 -3.50 0.64
C HIS A 114 -13.19 -4.31 0.12
N GLN A 115 -13.43 -5.48 -0.49
CA GLN A 115 -12.37 -6.34 -1.04
C GLN A 115 -11.48 -5.59 -2.02
N HIS A 116 -12.10 -4.88 -2.98
CA HIS A 116 -11.35 -4.06 -3.92
C HIS A 116 -10.55 -2.96 -3.23
N ARG A 117 -10.96 -2.46 -2.06
CA ARG A 117 -10.26 -1.39 -1.34
C ARG A 117 -9.08 -1.89 -0.51
N LEU A 118 -9.10 -3.15 -0.05
CA LEU A 118 -8.02 -3.73 0.76
C LEU A 118 -6.68 -3.69 0.04
N ILE A 119 -6.65 -4.09 -1.24
CA ILE A 119 -5.41 -4.07 -2.03
C ILE A 119 -4.83 -2.65 -2.16
N PHE A 120 -5.67 -1.62 -2.35
CA PHE A 120 -5.22 -0.23 -2.38
C PHE A 120 -4.78 0.28 -1.01
N LEU A 121 -5.39 -0.21 0.07
CA LEU A 121 -4.99 0.16 1.42
C LEU A 121 -3.56 -0.33 1.67
N HIS A 122 -3.26 -1.60 1.36
CA HIS A 122 -1.92 -2.16 1.52
C HIS A 122 -0.91 -1.50 0.59
N ALA A 123 -1.29 -1.21 -0.67
CA ALA A 123 -0.47 -0.44 -1.60
C ALA A 123 -0.08 0.95 -1.05
N LYS A 124 -1.05 1.67 -0.48
CA LYS A 124 -0.80 2.98 0.16
C LYS A 124 0.06 2.86 1.41
N SER A 125 -0.17 1.84 2.24
CA SER A 125 0.67 1.60 3.42
C SER A 125 2.13 1.39 3.03
N PHE A 126 2.39 0.61 1.96
CA PHE A 126 3.74 0.43 1.42
C PHE A 126 4.34 1.76 0.94
N LEU A 127 3.57 2.53 0.16
CA LEU A 127 3.98 3.86 -0.33
C LEU A 127 4.32 4.83 0.81
N TYR A 128 3.52 4.84 1.89
CA TYR A 128 3.77 5.70 3.05
C TYR A 128 4.97 5.25 3.87
N ALA A 129 5.16 3.94 4.04
CA ALA A 129 6.35 3.40 4.69
C ALA A 129 7.63 3.76 3.91
N LEU A 130 7.59 3.68 2.58
CA LEU A 130 8.67 4.10 1.70
C LEU A 130 8.97 5.61 1.79
N ASP A 131 7.94 6.47 1.80
CA ASP A 131 8.12 7.92 2.01
C ASP A 131 8.64 8.24 3.42
N ALA A 132 8.28 7.45 4.44
CA ALA A 132 8.84 7.59 5.78
C ALA A 132 10.34 7.25 5.81
N ILE A 133 10.75 6.17 5.14
CA ILE A 133 12.17 5.81 4.96
C ILE A 133 12.94 6.96 4.31
N ASP A 134 12.43 7.52 3.20
CA ASP A 134 13.04 8.69 2.52
C ASP A 134 13.24 9.86 3.49
N LYS A 135 12.18 10.22 4.23
CA LYS A 135 12.22 11.32 5.21
C LYS A 135 13.21 11.07 6.35
N PHE A 136 13.23 9.88 6.93
CA PHE A 136 14.18 9.57 8.00
C PHE A 136 15.61 9.59 7.51
N LEU A 137 15.91 9.02 6.33
CA LEU A 137 17.24 9.11 5.74
C LEU A 137 17.66 10.54 5.46
N LYS A 138 16.74 11.38 4.99
CA LYS A 138 17.00 12.80 4.79
C LYS A 138 17.36 13.49 6.11
N VAL A 139 16.64 13.21 7.19
CA VAL A 139 16.94 13.77 8.52
C VAL A 139 18.30 13.28 9.01
N ILE A 140 18.55 11.96 8.99
CA ILE A 140 19.83 11.38 9.38
C ILE A 140 20.98 12.00 8.58
N SER A 141 20.82 12.21 7.27
CA SER A 141 21.87 12.78 6.41
C SER A 141 22.24 14.24 6.74
N LYS A 142 21.42 14.93 7.52
CA LYS A 142 21.59 16.35 7.90
C LYS A 142 21.97 16.54 9.35
N GLU A 143 21.88 15.49 10.15
CA GLU A 143 22.15 15.54 11.59
C GLU A 143 23.65 15.66 11.85
N ASN A 144 24.03 16.39 12.89
CA ASN A 144 25.44 16.56 13.26
C ASN A 144 26.04 15.20 13.69
N GLY A 145 27.21 14.85 13.16
CA GLY A 145 27.86 13.56 13.44
C GLY A 145 27.36 12.40 12.59
N ALA A 146 26.52 12.66 11.58
CA ALA A 146 26.09 11.63 10.63
C ALA A 146 27.26 11.16 9.75
N PRO A 147 27.36 9.86 9.44
CA PRO A 147 28.36 9.37 8.49
C PRO A 147 28.16 10.01 7.10
N GLU A 148 29.26 10.46 6.47
CA GLU A 148 29.22 11.16 5.17
C GLU A 148 28.50 10.36 4.07
N ASN A 149 28.57 9.03 4.16
CA ASN A 149 27.96 8.12 3.19
C ASN A 149 26.43 8.18 3.19
N ILE A 150 25.77 8.58 4.29
CA ILE A 150 24.31 8.60 4.38
C ILE A 150 23.68 9.53 3.34
N LYS A 151 24.33 10.67 3.05
CA LYS A 151 23.85 11.60 2.02
C LYS A 151 23.78 10.94 0.64
N LYS A 152 24.81 10.15 0.28
CA LYS A 152 24.84 9.39 -0.99
C LYS A 152 23.76 8.32 -1.02
N LEU A 153 23.49 7.65 0.11
CA LEU A 153 22.43 6.64 0.21
C LEU A 153 21.04 7.27 0.05
N HIS A 154 20.79 8.44 0.65
CA HIS A 154 19.54 9.17 0.45
C HIS A 154 19.36 9.61 -1.03
N GLU A 155 20.42 10.07 -1.68
CA GLU A 155 20.38 10.38 -3.13
C GLU A 155 20.12 9.13 -3.98
N GLN A 156 20.65 7.98 -3.60
CA GLN A 156 20.39 6.69 -4.26
C GLN A 156 18.90 6.32 -4.19
N LEU A 157 18.26 6.50 -3.02
CA LEU A 157 16.82 6.25 -2.87
C LEU A 157 15.99 7.10 -3.85
N SER A 158 16.32 8.38 -3.98
CA SER A 158 15.64 9.29 -4.92
C SER A 158 15.80 8.86 -6.38
N LYS A 159 16.91 8.18 -6.73
CA LYS A 159 17.12 7.62 -8.08
C LYS A 159 16.35 6.32 -8.29
N ASP A 160 16.29 5.48 -7.26
CA ASP A 160 15.59 4.20 -7.31
C ASP A 160 14.06 4.38 -7.33
N PHE A 161 13.56 5.46 -6.72
CA PHE A 161 12.13 5.79 -6.62
C PHE A 161 11.84 7.26 -6.98
N PRO A 162 12.01 7.65 -8.25
CA PRO A 162 11.95 9.06 -8.67
C PRO A 162 10.57 9.71 -8.46
N ASP A 163 9.49 8.96 -8.61
CA ASP A 163 8.12 9.47 -8.53
C ASP A 163 7.51 9.38 -7.12
N LEU A 164 8.20 8.73 -6.17
CA LEU A 164 7.70 8.43 -4.82
C LEU A 164 6.99 9.61 -4.17
N ARG A 165 7.70 10.74 -4.04
CA ARG A 165 7.19 11.91 -3.35
C ARG A 165 5.97 12.51 -4.04
N LYS A 166 5.99 12.56 -5.37
CA LYS A 166 4.91 13.16 -6.17
C LYS A 166 3.66 12.29 -6.17
N VAL A 167 3.84 10.97 -6.27
CA VAL A 167 2.76 9.97 -6.18
C VAL A 167 2.15 9.99 -4.78
N ARG A 168 2.98 9.98 -3.73
CA ARG A 168 2.51 10.07 -2.34
C ARG A 168 1.72 11.35 -2.08
N ASN A 169 2.23 12.51 -2.49
CA ASN A 169 1.53 13.79 -2.35
C ASN A 169 0.17 13.76 -3.06
N SER A 170 0.09 13.19 -4.25
CA SER A 170 -1.15 13.12 -5.03
C SER A 170 -2.15 12.12 -4.43
N ALA A 171 -1.66 11.04 -3.81
CA ALA A 171 -2.49 10.10 -3.06
C ALA A 171 -3.03 10.68 -1.74
N GLN A 172 -2.31 11.62 -1.12
CA GLN A 172 -2.73 12.35 0.09
C GLN A 172 -3.73 13.48 -0.21
N HIS A 173 -3.52 14.20 -1.31
CA HIS A 173 -4.37 15.32 -1.75
C HIS A 173 -5.29 14.90 -2.90
N MET A 174 -5.99 13.78 -2.71
CA MET A 174 -6.82 13.19 -3.75
C MET A 174 -8.00 14.11 -4.11
N GLU A 175 -8.55 14.84 -3.14
CA GLU A 175 -9.62 15.82 -3.29
C GLU A 175 -9.26 16.92 -4.30
N ASP A 176 -8.03 17.43 -4.25
CA ASP A 176 -7.55 18.41 -5.22
C ASP A 176 -7.32 17.76 -6.59
N ARG A 177 -6.73 16.57 -6.62
CA ARG A 177 -6.51 15.85 -7.89
C ARG A 177 -7.80 15.50 -8.60
N VAL A 178 -8.85 15.09 -7.88
CA VAL A 178 -10.19 14.83 -8.44
C VAL A 178 -10.76 16.08 -9.12
N ARG A 179 -10.50 17.26 -8.57
CA ARG A 179 -10.91 18.55 -9.15
C ARG A 179 -10.01 18.99 -10.31
N GLY A 180 -9.03 18.18 -10.70
CA GLY A 180 -8.04 18.52 -11.72
C GLY A 180 -7.12 19.66 -11.28
N LEU A 181 -6.85 19.79 -9.98
CA LEU A 181 -6.10 20.89 -9.40
C LEU A 181 -4.67 20.48 -9.00
N GLY A 182 -3.72 21.41 -9.19
CA GLY A 182 -2.30 21.25 -8.85
C GLY A 182 -2.00 21.27 -7.34
N ALA A 183 -0.73 21.38 -6.96
CA ALA A 183 -0.27 21.36 -5.57
C ALA A 183 0.02 22.76 -4.98
N GLU A 184 -0.42 23.83 -5.65
CA GLU A 184 -0.21 25.22 -5.23
C GLU A 184 -1.19 25.61 -4.12
N LYS A 185 -0.81 26.59 -3.28
CA LYS A 185 -1.67 27.13 -2.20
C LYS A 185 -2.98 27.71 -2.73
N GLU A 186 -2.91 28.32 -3.92
CA GLU A 186 -4.05 28.61 -4.78
C GLU A 186 -4.00 27.66 -5.98
N PRO A 187 -4.68 26.51 -5.90
CA PRO A 187 -4.51 25.45 -6.87
C PRO A 187 -5.00 25.87 -8.26
N LYS A 188 -4.14 25.73 -9.28
CA LYS A 188 -4.48 25.92 -10.68
C LYS A 188 -4.89 24.60 -11.35
N PRO A 189 -5.69 24.64 -12.43
CA PRO A 189 -5.99 23.47 -13.23
C PRO A 189 -4.71 22.79 -13.76
N ILE A 190 -4.63 21.47 -13.61
CA ILE A 190 -3.54 20.64 -14.12
C ILE A 190 -3.63 20.58 -15.65
N LYS A 191 -2.51 20.81 -16.32
CA LYS A 191 -2.36 20.48 -17.74
C LYS A 191 -1.97 19.01 -17.88
N LEU A 192 -2.93 18.16 -18.21
CA LEU A 192 -2.69 16.73 -18.40
C LEU A 192 -1.68 16.50 -19.52
N LYS A 193 -0.80 15.53 -19.31
CA LYS A 193 0.20 15.13 -20.29
C LYS A 193 -0.10 13.75 -20.84
N PRO A 194 0.37 13.45 -22.08
CA PRO A 194 0.12 12.15 -22.70
C PRO A 194 0.55 11.01 -21.78
N VAL A 195 -0.29 9.99 -21.68
CA VAL A 195 0.03 8.73 -21.01
C VAL A 195 0.09 7.65 -22.08
N ASN A 196 1.22 6.96 -22.17
CA ASN A 196 1.37 5.80 -23.04
C ASN A 196 2.08 4.71 -22.26
N ASN A 197 1.30 3.81 -21.68
CA ASN A 197 1.82 2.62 -21.00
C ASN A 197 1.04 1.38 -21.47
N ILE A 198 1.45 0.20 -20.98
CA ILE A 198 0.88 -1.09 -21.41
C ILE A 198 -0.64 -1.19 -21.16
N HIS A 199 -1.17 -0.42 -20.20
CA HIS A 199 -2.57 -0.53 -19.77
C HIS A 199 -3.46 0.62 -20.26
N VAL A 200 -2.88 1.79 -20.53
CA VAL A 200 -3.60 3.02 -20.87
C VAL A 200 -2.83 3.79 -21.94
N VAL A 201 -3.54 4.10 -23.03
CA VAL A 201 -3.07 4.98 -24.11
C VAL A 201 -4.00 6.18 -24.15
N ALA A 202 -3.51 7.33 -23.69
CA ALA A 202 -4.23 8.59 -23.63
C ALA A 202 -3.35 9.72 -24.19
N PRO A 203 -3.38 9.97 -25.52
CA PRO A 203 -2.50 10.96 -26.15
C PRO A 203 -2.80 12.40 -25.73
N GLN A 204 -4.02 12.69 -25.27
CA GLN A 204 -4.38 13.99 -24.68
C GLN A 204 -4.16 14.03 -23.14
N GLY A 205 -3.64 12.95 -22.58
CA GLY A 205 -3.53 12.73 -21.14
C GLY A 205 -4.84 12.25 -20.51
N ALA A 206 -4.72 11.65 -19.33
CA ALA A 206 -5.85 11.19 -18.54
C ALA A 206 -5.63 11.53 -17.07
N LEU A 207 -6.71 11.90 -16.39
CA LEU A 207 -6.71 12.03 -14.94
C LEU A 207 -6.89 10.65 -14.32
N MET A 208 -5.81 10.13 -13.75
CA MET A 208 -5.70 8.78 -13.22
C MET A 208 -5.54 8.88 -11.70
N LEU A 209 -6.52 8.41 -10.95
CA LEU A 209 -6.54 8.50 -9.49
C LEU A 209 -6.37 7.11 -8.88
N ASN A 210 -5.35 6.94 -8.03
CA ASN A 210 -5.08 5.70 -7.28
C ASN A 210 -5.27 4.44 -8.14
N ASN A 211 -4.51 4.31 -9.22
CA ASN A 211 -4.57 3.13 -10.08
C ASN A 211 -3.55 2.09 -9.62
N LEU A 212 -3.89 0.83 -9.88
CA LEU A 212 -3.01 -0.29 -9.65
C LEU A 212 -2.93 -1.12 -10.93
N PHE A 213 -1.74 -1.18 -11.51
CA PHE A 213 -1.44 -1.98 -12.69
C PHE A 213 -0.41 -3.04 -12.34
N GLY A 214 -0.89 -4.27 -12.12
CA GLY A 214 -0.06 -5.32 -11.54
C GLY A 214 0.40 -4.92 -10.13
N THR A 215 1.70 -4.75 -9.94
CA THR A 215 2.33 -4.30 -8.68
C THR A 215 2.51 -2.78 -8.60
N LYS A 216 2.25 -2.05 -9.69
CA LYS A 216 2.56 -0.63 -9.79
C LYS A 216 1.38 0.21 -9.35
N PHE A 217 1.56 0.95 -8.26
CA PHE A 217 0.60 1.93 -7.79
C PHE A 217 0.93 3.30 -8.34
N GLY A 218 -0.02 3.92 -9.05
CA GLY A 218 0.24 5.18 -9.73
C GLY A 218 -0.94 6.13 -9.81
N CYS A 219 -0.60 7.38 -10.10
CA CYS A 219 -1.57 8.47 -10.21
C CYS A 219 -1.02 9.62 -11.06
N THR A 220 -1.94 10.45 -11.56
CA THR A 220 -1.59 11.72 -12.18
C THR A 220 -1.07 12.69 -11.12
N MET A 221 0.16 13.14 -11.31
CA MET A 221 0.88 14.05 -10.43
C MET A 221 0.47 15.50 -10.70
N ALA A 222 0.88 16.42 -9.82
CA ALA A 222 0.56 17.84 -9.94
C ALA A 222 1.12 18.50 -11.22
N ASP A 223 2.15 17.92 -11.82
CA ASP A 223 2.75 18.38 -13.09
C ASP A 223 2.06 17.80 -14.34
N GLY A 224 0.98 17.03 -14.15
CA GLY A 224 0.16 16.43 -15.20
C GLY A 224 0.70 15.13 -15.79
N TYR A 225 1.90 14.70 -15.40
CA TYR A 225 2.40 13.37 -15.76
C TYR A 225 1.78 12.29 -14.88
N TYR A 226 1.67 11.09 -15.45
CA TYR A 226 1.41 9.90 -14.66
C TYR A 226 2.72 9.41 -14.04
N GLY A 227 2.73 9.22 -12.72
CA GLY A 227 3.85 8.64 -11.98
C GLY A 227 3.40 7.36 -11.27
N GLU A 228 4.36 6.48 -11.00
CA GLU A 228 4.10 5.18 -10.39
C GLU A 228 5.20 4.77 -9.42
N VAL A 229 4.82 3.93 -8.44
CA VAL A 229 5.72 3.29 -7.50
C VAL A 229 5.41 1.80 -7.52
N ASP A 230 6.45 1.00 -7.66
CA ASP A 230 6.35 -0.45 -7.70
C ASP A 230 6.27 -1.03 -6.28
N ILE A 231 5.28 -1.89 -6.03
CA ILE A 231 5.04 -2.57 -4.76
C ILE A 231 5.39 -4.04 -4.97
N SER A 232 6.67 -4.34 -4.83
CA SER A 232 7.23 -5.63 -5.22
C SER A 232 8.34 -6.07 -4.27
N THR A 233 8.67 -7.34 -4.34
CA THR A 233 9.83 -7.91 -3.65
C THR A 233 11.15 -7.27 -4.07
N GLU A 234 11.26 -6.87 -5.34
CA GLU A 234 12.41 -6.20 -5.92
C GLU A 234 12.58 -4.81 -5.33
N SER A 235 11.49 -4.06 -5.19
CA SER A 235 11.49 -2.75 -4.54
C SER A 235 11.88 -2.86 -3.06
N LEU A 236 11.35 -3.84 -2.34
CA LEU A 236 11.71 -4.06 -0.94
C LEU A 236 13.16 -4.55 -0.77
N ALA A 237 13.68 -5.36 -1.68
CA ALA A 237 15.08 -5.79 -1.71
C ALA A 237 16.04 -4.60 -1.89
N LYS A 238 15.68 -3.62 -2.75
CA LYS A 238 16.45 -2.38 -2.89
C LYS A 238 16.48 -1.60 -1.57
N LEU A 239 15.35 -1.49 -0.88
CA LEU A 239 15.27 -0.83 0.44
C LEU A 239 16.07 -1.57 1.50
N GLN A 240 15.98 -2.89 1.56
CA GLN A 240 16.76 -3.72 2.48
C GLN A 240 18.26 -3.47 2.31
N ASN A 241 18.76 -3.53 1.07
CA ASN A 241 20.17 -3.27 0.78
C ASN A 241 20.59 -1.84 1.18
N LEU A 242 19.75 -0.86 0.88
CA LEU A 242 20.01 0.53 1.23
C LEU A 242 20.07 0.73 2.75
N ILE A 243 19.10 0.21 3.50
CA ILE A 243 19.05 0.32 4.97
C ILE A 243 20.18 -0.47 5.62
N GLN A 244 20.54 -1.64 5.08
CA GLN A 244 21.70 -2.38 5.55
C GLN A 244 22.99 -1.56 5.42
N LYS A 245 23.16 -0.83 4.29
CA LYS A 245 24.29 0.09 4.11
C LYS A 245 24.25 1.25 5.10
N VAL A 246 23.06 1.73 5.46
CA VAL A 246 22.89 2.76 6.51
C VAL A 246 23.39 2.23 7.84
N PHE A 247 22.90 1.07 8.32
CA PHE A 247 23.40 0.48 9.57
C PHE A 247 24.91 0.25 9.54
N ASN A 248 25.45 -0.27 8.44
CA ASN A 248 26.89 -0.50 8.29
C ASN A 248 27.73 0.78 8.26
N SER A 249 27.12 1.95 8.04
CA SER A 249 27.85 3.24 8.01
C SER A 249 28.11 3.80 9.42
N PHE A 250 27.45 3.29 10.45
CA PHE A 250 27.67 3.70 11.83
C PHE A 250 28.69 2.79 12.53
N SER A 251 29.35 3.32 13.56
CA SER A 251 30.18 2.52 14.46
C SER A 251 29.33 1.91 15.55
N TRP A 252 29.47 0.61 15.78
CA TRP A 252 28.68 -0.13 16.76
C TRP A 252 29.57 -0.86 17.77
N GLU A 253 28.99 -1.16 18.93
CA GLU A 253 29.56 -2.02 19.95
C GLU A 253 28.54 -3.04 20.48
N GLY A 254 29.02 -4.06 21.19
CA GLY A 254 28.20 -5.16 21.68
C GLY A 254 27.87 -6.21 20.61
N PRO A 255 27.01 -7.18 20.92
CA PRO A 255 26.72 -8.29 20.01
C PRO A 255 25.90 -7.83 18.81
N LYS A 256 26.16 -8.46 17.66
CA LYS A 256 25.35 -8.33 16.44
C LYS A 256 23.91 -8.76 16.71
N GLN A 257 22.96 -8.10 16.06
CA GLN A 257 21.54 -8.46 16.14
C GLN A 257 21.00 -8.80 14.76
N HIS A 258 20.33 -9.95 14.65
CA HIS A 258 19.57 -10.35 13.47
C HIS A 258 18.13 -9.87 13.62
N LEU A 259 17.58 -9.38 12.52
CA LEU A 259 16.28 -8.73 12.44
C LEU A 259 15.51 -9.29 11.23
N PRO A 260 14.16 -9.44 11.29
CA PRO A 260 13.28 -9.19 12.43
C PRO A 260 13.46 -10.22 13.57
N ARG A 261 12.99 -9.87 14.78
CA ARG A 261 13.06 -10.73 15.98
C ARG A 261 11.94 -11.75 16.05
#